data_AF-A0A4R1EYE4-F1
#
_entry.id   AF-A0A4R1EYE4-F1
#
_cell.length_a   1.000
_cell.length_b   1.000
_cell.length_c   1.000
_cell.angle_alpha   90.00
_cell.angle_beta   90.00
_cell.angle_gamma   90.00
#
_symmetry.space_group_name_H-M   'P 1'
#
loop_
_entity.id
_entity.type
_entity.pdbx_description
1 polymer ?
#
loop_
_entity_poly.entity_id
_entity_poly.type
_entity_poly.pdbx_seq_one_letter_code
_entity_poly.pdbx_strand_id
1 'polypeptide(L)'
;MKLEEIIDLNRYLIMDDAFKEQSRQRVANKGALAMPGFLTEAALNAIREEGEQKQDQAFFSRQLHNVYLTEKNPEYPDDHAFNRQVESSKGCITDDIVGKESKLRVLYNSTLFKDFLSYVFGEDALYPYADPLSSINLHYAKTGQELGWHFDNSSFAITLMIQPTEKGGQFEYIKEVRDADAGEMNFDAVNDVLDGKVTPKQLSMDAGALVLFRGRNAIHRVTPNEGERTRMLVVLAYNSQPNIALSESARMTFYGKLVE
;
A
#
# COMPACT_ATOMS: atom_id res chain seq x y z
N MET A 1 0.29 -3.59 25.70
CA MET A 1 0.24 -4.64 24.67
C MET A 1 1.64 -4.86 24.13
N LYS A 2 2.07 -6.11 23.99
CA LYS A 2 3.40 -6.44 23.47
C LYS A 2 3.33 -6.74 21.98
N LEU A 3 4.44 -6.53 21.26
CA LEU A 3 4.53 -6.81 19.83
C LEU A 3 4.28 -8.30 19.50
N GLU A 4 4.73 -9.21 20.37
CA GLU A 4 4.51 -10.67 20.26
C GLU A 4 3.03 -11.09 20.31
N GLU A 5 2.14 -10.24 20.82
CA GLU A 5 0.69 -10.47 20.79
C GLU A 5 0.08 -10.09 19.44
N ILE A 6 0.82 -9.36 18.60
CA ILE A 6 0.36 -8.78 17.34
C ILE A 6 0.94 -9.51 16.14
N ILE A 7 2.23 -9.86 16.20
CA ILE A 7 2.94 -10.49 15.07
C ILE A 7 3.56 -11.82 15.49
N ASP A 8 3.64 -12.76 14.54
CA ASP A 8 4.25 -14.08 14.76
C ASP A 8 5.78 -13.99 14.73
N LEU A 9 6.36 -13.64 15.88
CA LEU A 9 7.81 -13.57 16.08
C LEU A 9 8.49 -14.94 16.10
N ASN A 10 7.76 -16.05 16.20
CA ASN A 10 8.35 -17.39 16.08
C ASN A 10 8.64 -17.73 14.62
N ARG A 11 7.76 -17.27 13.72
CA ARG A 11 7.90 -17.45 12.27
C ARG A 11 8.77 -16.40 11.63
N TYR A 12 8.64 -15.14 12.05
CA TYR A 12 9.33 -14.00 11.47
C TYR A 12 10.27 -13.36 12.49
N LEU A 13 11.54 -13.76 12.42
CA LEU A 13 12.61 -13.31 13.30
C LEU A 13 13.08 -11.88 12.93
N ILE A 14 12.18 -10.89 12.98
CA ILE A 14 12.44 -9.51 12.51
C ILE A 14 13.59 -8.81 13.26
N MET A 15 14.01 -9.34 14.40
CA MET A 15 15.15 -8.84 15.19
C MET A 15 16.48 -9.49 14.79
N ASP A 16 16.45 -10.63 14.09
CA ASP A 16 17.63 -11.36 13.64
C ASP A 16 18.24 -10.72 12.39
N ASP A 17 19.57 -10.53 12.41
CA ASP A 17 20.27 -9.83 11.32
C ASP A 17 20.31 -10.63 10.02
N ALA A 18 20.39 -11.98 10.10
CA ALA A 18 20.36 -12.82 8.91
C ALA A 18 18.97 -12.77 8.24
N PHE A 19 17.91 -12.77 9.04
CA PHE A 19 16.54 -12.63 8.55
C PHE A 19 16.29 -11.25 7.91
N LYS A 20 16.80 -10.17 8.53
CA LYS A 20 16.75 -8.81 7.96
C LYS A 20 17.45 -8.74 6.60
N GLU A 21 18.66 -9.28 6.49
CA GLU A 21 19.42 -9.28 5.24
C GLU A 21 18.74 -10.13 4.16
N GLN A 22 18.24 -11.31 4.51
CA GLN A 22 17.46 -12.14 3.58
C GLN A 22 16.21 -11.40 3.06
N SER A 23 15.52 -10.69 3.94
CA SER A 23 14.34 -9.90 3.60
C SER A 23 14.68 -8.74 2.67
N ARG A 24 15.77 -8.00 2.96
CA ARG A 24 16.31 -6.93 2.11
C ARG A 24 16.64 -7.44 0.72
N GLN A 25 17.39 -8.54 0.61
CA GLN A 25 17.75 -9.14 -0.68
C GLN A 25 16.51 -9.58 -1.46
N ARG A 26 15.47 -10.09 -0.78
CA ARG A 26 14.23 -10.49 -1.44
C ARG A 26 13.48 -9.29 -2.03
N VAL A 27 13.36 -8.20 -1.28
CA VAL A 27 12.77 -6.95 -1.79
C VAL A 27 13.59 -6.41 -2.96
N ALA A 28 14.93 -6.37 -2.85
CA ALA A 28 15.79 -5.89 -3.92
C ALA A 28 15.67 -6.72 -5.21
N ASN A 29 15.67 -8.06 -5.11
CA ASN A 29 15.67 -8.94 -6.28
C ASN A 29 14.28 -9.14 -6.91
N LYS A 30 13.22 -9.11 -6.11
CA LYS A 30 11.85 -9.42 -6.56
C LYS A 30 10.93 -8.20 -6.66
N GLY A 31 11.35 -7.06 -6.11
CA GLY A 31 10.53 -5.85 -5.95
C GLY A 31 9.48 -5.96 -4.83
N ALA A 32 9.37 -7.13 -4.19
CA ALA A 32 8.34 -7.43 -3.21
C ALA A 32 8.79 -8.52 -2.22
N LEU A 33 8.29 -8.43 -1.00
CA LEU A 33 8.33 -9.48 0.02
C LEU A 33 6.94 -9.65 0.63
N ALA A 34 6.39 -10.86 0.57
CA ALA A 34 5.17 -11.24 1.26
C ALA A 34 5.49 -12.18 2.43
N MET A 35 4.89 -11.88 3.58
CA MET A 35 5.02 -12.62 4.83
C MET A 35 3.61 -13.09 5.27
N PRO A 36 3.13 -14.23 4.75
CA PRO A 36 1.79 -14.75 5.08
C PRO A 36 1.69 -15.19 6.54
N GLY A 37 0.57 -14.90 7.21
CA GLY A 37 0.42 -15.18 8.64
C GLY A 37 1.38 -14.37 9.51
N PHE A 38 1.72 -13.15 9.08
CA PHE A 38 2.56 -12.24 9.86
C PHE A 38 1.83 -11.76 11.10
N LEU A 39 0.55 -11.40 10.98
CA LEU A 39 -0.30 -11.10 12.14
C LEU A 39 -0.69 -12.39 12.84
N THR A 40 -0.73 -12.34 14.18
CA THR A 40 -1.38 -13.39 14.97
C THR A 40 -2.88 -13.40 14.65
N GLU A 41 -3.52 -14.57 14.78
CA GLU A 41 -4.96 -14.70 14.52
C GLU A 41 -5.79 -13.77 15.41
N ALA A 42 -5.44 -13.68 16.70
CA ALA A 42 -6.09 -12.80 17.65
C ALA A 42 -5.96 -11.32 17.25
N ALA A 43 -4.81 -10.92 16.71
CA ALA A 43 -4.61 -9.55 16.27
C ALA A 43 -5.35 -9.23 14.97
N LEU A 44 -5.29 -10.15 14.00
CA LEU A 44 -6.04 -10.06 12.75
C LEU A 44 -7.54 -9.89 13.00
N ASN A 45 -8.13 -10.72 13.87
CA ASN A 45 -9.55 -10.66 14.20
C ASN A 45 -9.91 -9.32 14.86
N ALA A 46 -9.13 -8.87 15.84
CA ALA A 46 -9.38 -7.59 16.50
C ALA A 46 -9.28 -6.37 15.54
N ILE A 47 -8.31 -6.40 14.62
CA ILE A 47 -8.16 -5.34 13.60
C ILE A 47 -9.34 -5.36 12.62
N ARG A 48 -9.78 -6.55 12.19
CA ARG A 48 -10.95 -6.70 11.31
C ARG A 48 -12.20 -6.15 11.97
N GLU A 49 -12.47 -6.55 13.22
CA GLU A 49 -13.64 -6.08 13.98
C GLU A 49 -13.64 -4.56 14.16
N GLU A 50 -12.49 -3.97 14.52
CA GLU A 50 -12.36 -2.51 14.61
C GLU A 50 -12.63 -1.83 13.26
N GLY A 51 -12.12 -2.40 12.16
CA GLY A 51 -12.36 -1.92 10.81
C GLY A 51 -13.83 -1.94 10.43
N GLU A 52 -14.50 -3.09 10.63
CA GLU A 52 -15.93 -3.25 10.35
C GLU A 52 -16.79 -2.26 11.14
N GLN A 53 -16.48 -2.06 12.44
CA GLN A 53 -17.21 -1.12 13.30
C GLN A 53 -17.06 0.34 12.89
N LYS A 54 -16.00 0.69 12.15
CA LYS A 54 -15.68 2.07 11.74
C LYS A 54 -15.84 2.30 10.25
N GLN A 55 -16.28 1.30 9.51
CA GLN A 55 -16.38 1.37 8.04
C GLN A 55 -17.38 2.43 7.57
N ASP A 56 -18.39 2.75 8.39
CA ASP A 56 -19.36 3.81 8.13
C ASP A 56 -18.75 5.22 8.10
N GLN A 57 -17.58 5.40 8.71
CA GLN A 57 -16.80 6.63 8.69
C GLN A 57 -15.82 6.72 7.52
N ALA A 58 -15.77 5.69 6.65
CA ALA A 58 -14.85 5.68 5.52
C ALA A 58 -15.25 6.71 4.45
N PHE A 59 -14.27 7.48 3.99
CA PHE A 59 -14.44 8.33 2.82
C PHE A 59 -14.26 7.49 1.55
N PHE A 60 -15.31 7.39 0.74
CA PHE A 60 -15.29 6.69 -0.54
C PHE A 60 -15.07 7.67 -1.68
N SER A 61 -14.06 7.40 -2.50
CA SER A 61 -13.74 8.19 -3.68
C SER A 61 -13.63 7.31 -4.93
N ARG A 62 -13.88 7.94 -6.07
CA ARG A 62 -13.66 7.42 -7.42
C ARG A 62 -12.88 8.46 -8.20
N GLN A 63 -11.80 8.06 -8.83
CA GLN A 63 -10.85 8.96 -9.48
C GLN A 63 -10.42 8.37 -10.82
N LEU A 64 -10.27 9.27 -11.79
CA LEU A 64 -9.53 9.01 -13.01
C LEU A 64 -8.15 9.64 -12.87
N HIS A 65 -7.11 8.88 -13.19
CA HIS A 65 -5.73 9.35 -13.17
C HIS A 65 -4.92 8.65 -14.25
N ASN A 66 -3.77 9.21 -14.63
CA ASN A 66 -2.79 8.46 -15.42
C ASN A 66 -1.96 7.53 -14.52
N VAL A 67 -1.18 6.64 -15.12
CA VAL A 67 -0.34 5.69 -14.36
C VAL A 67 0.77 6.37 -13.55
N TYR A 68 1.06 7.64 -13.84
CA TYR A 68 2.12 8.42 -13.20
C TYR A 68 1.62 9.28 -12.04
N LEU A 69 0.30 9.30 -11.78
CA LEU A 69 -0.35 10.13 -10.76
C LEU A 69 -0.06 11.62 -10.91
N THR A 70 -0.01 12.11 -12.15
CA THR A 70 0.19 13.53 -12.48
C THR A 70 -0.99 14.09 -13.26
N GLU A 71 -1.02 15.40 -13.44
CA GLU A 71 -1.86 16.04 -14.44
C GLU A 71 -1.48 15.55 -15.85
N LYS A 72 -2.43 15.65 -16.79
CA LYS A 72 -2.19 15.38 -18.20
C LYS A 72 -1.19 16.40 -18.76
N ASN A 73 -0.32 15.95 -19.66
CA ASN A 73 0.55 16.84 -20.41
C ASN A 73 -0.17 17.26 -21.72
N PRO A 74 -0.44 18.56 -21.94
CA PRO A 74 -1.12 19.04 -23.14
C PRO A 74 -0.32 18.85 -24.44
N GLU A 75 0.97 18.53 -24.36
CA GLU A 75 1.81 18.22 -25.54
C GLU A 75 1.54 16.82 -26.11
N TYR A 76 0.86 15.94 -25.36
CA TYR A 76 0.51 14.59 -25.79
C TYR A 76 -0.99 14.44 -26.05
N PRO A 77 -1.42 13.58 -26.98
CA PRO A 77 -2.83 13.24 -27.15
C PRO A 77 -3.35 12.41 -25.95
N ASP A 78 -4.67 12.26 -25.85
CA ASP A 78 -5.32 11.58 -24.73
C ASP A 78 -5.04 10.07 -24.65
N ASP A 79 -4.75 9.44 -25.79
CA ASP A 79 -4.44 8.00 -25.90
C ASP A 79 -2.95 7.68 -25.67
N HIS A 80 -2.09 8.70 -25.60
CA HIS A 80 -0.68 8.53 -25.23
C HIS A 80 -0.55 7.97 -23.80
N ALA A 81 0.43 7.08 -23.58
CA ALA A 81 0.70 6.43 -22.28
C ALA A 81 0.69 7.38 -21.08
N PHE A 82 1.23 8.59 -21.25
CA PHE A 82 1.28 9.63 -20.22
C PHE A 82 -0.11 10.18 -19.84
N ASN A 83 -1.02 10.31 -20.80
CA ASN A 83 -2.32 10.94 -20.59
C ASN A 83 -3.45 9.93 -20.40
N ARG A 84 -3.23 8.68 -20.80
CA ARG A 84 -4.24 7.63 -20.75
C ARG A 84 -4.72 7.43 -19.31
N GLN A 85 -6.03 7.55 -19.14
CA GLN A 85 -6.64 7.48 -17.82
C GLN A 85 -7.00 6.04 -17.47
N VAL A 86 -6.78 5.69 -16.22
CA VAL A 86 -7.30 4.49 -15.56
C VAL A 86 -8.17 4.91 -14.39
N GLU A 87 -9.00 3.99 -13.92
CA GLU A 87 -9.89 4.24 -12.80
C GLU A 87 -9.34 3.64 -11.52
N SER A 88 -9.50 4.38 -10.42
CA SER A 88 -9.35 3.88 -9.07
C SER A 88 -10.57 4.26 -8.24
N SER A 89 -11.10 3.31 -7.49
CA SER A 89 -12.16 3.56 -6.53
C SER A 89 -11.97 2.76 -5.25
N LYS A 90 -12.05 3.42 -4.10
CA LYS A 90 -11.90 2.79 -2.79
C LYS A 90 -12.51 3.66 -1.70
N GLY A 91 -12.79 3.03 -0.56
CA GLY A 91 -13.01 3.71 0.71
C GLY A 91 -11.75 3.73 1.54
N CYS A 92 -11.60 4.71 2.43
CA CYS A 92 -10.63 4.60 3.52
C CYS A 92 -11.08 5.30 4.80
N ILE A 93 -10.67 4.73 5.94
CA ILE A 93 -10.56 5.50 7.19
C ILE A 93 -9.10 5.89 7.41
N THR A 94 -8.92 7.05 8.01
CA THR A 94 -7.63 7.69 8.27
C THR A 94 -7.13 7.45 9.69
N ASP A 95 -5.89 7.87 9.94
CA ASP A 95 -5.19 7.62 11.20
C ASP A 95 -5.93 8.17 12.43
N ASP A 96 -6.59 9.32 12.32
CA ASP A 96 -7.41 9.93 13.38
C ASP A 96 -8.63 9.08 13.79
N ILE A 97 -9.12 8.20 12.91
CA ILE A 97 -10.23 7.28 13.18
C ILE A 97 -9.73 5.99 13.84
N VAL A 98 -8.46 5.61 13.63
CA VAL A 98 -7.86 4.41 14.23
C VAL A 98 -7.73 4.60 15.75
N GLY A 99 -8.24 3.63 16.52
CA GLY A 99 -8.34 3.74 17.97
C GLY A 99 -6.99 3.91 18.65
N LYS A 100 -6.97 4.64 19.78
CA LYS A 100 -5.73 4.84 20.56
C LYS A 100 -5.13 3.52 21.06
N GLU A 101 -6.00 2.58 21.44
CA GLU A 101 -5.62 1.23 21.89
C GLU A 101 -5.60 0.20 20.75
N SER A 102 -5.71 0.65 19.49
CA SER A 102 -5.70 -0.24 18.33
C SER A 102 -4.38 -1.03 18.25
N LYS A 103 -4.46 -2.29 17.86
CA LYS A 103 -3.27 -3.11 17.58
C LYS A 103 -2.44 -2.53 16.43
N LEU A 104 -3.09 -1.86 15.48
CA LEU A 104 -2.39 -1.13 14.41
C LEU A 104 -1.51 -0.03 14.98
N ARG A 105 -1.98 0.70 15.99
CA ARG A 105 -1.23 1.76 16.65
C ARG A 105 0.02 1.22 17.34
N VAL A 106 -0.12 0.11 18.05
CA VAL A 106 0.99 -0.55 18.75
C VAL A 106 2.02 -1.06 17.75
N LEU A 107 1.59 -1.72 16.66
CA LEU A 107 2.49 -2.18 15.61
C LEU A 107 3.20 -1.02 14.92
N TYR A 108 2.45 0.01 14.53
CA TYR A 108 2.98 1.16 13.80
C TYR A 108 4.04 1.93 14.60
N ASN A 109 3.83 2.07 15.91
CA ASN A 109 4.75 2.78 16.79
C ASN A 109 5.92 1.94 17.30
N SER A 110 5.90 0.62 17.09
CA SER A 110 6.94 -0.31 17.54
C SER A 110 8.30 0.03 16.95
N THR A 111 9.28 0.32 17.80
CA THR A 111 10.68 0.56 17.38
C THR A 111 11.25 -0.68 16.69
N LEU A 112 11.01 -1.88 17.23
CA LEU A 112 11.52 -3.13 16.63
C LEU A 112 10.98 -3.35 15.21
N PHE A 113 9.72 -3.01 14.96
CA PHE A 113 9.12 -3.13 13.64
C PHE A 113 9.68 -2.08 12.68
N LYS A 114 9.80 -0.82 13.12
CA LYS A 114 10.44 0.24 12.32
C LYS A 114 11.89 -0.09 12.00
N ASP A 115 12.67 -0.60 12.94
CA ASP A 115 14.07 -0.99 12.71
C ASP A 115 14.20 -2.08 11.65
N PHE A 116 13.32 -3.08 11.69
CA PHE A 116 13.23 -4.10 10.64
C PHE A 116 12.92 -3.49 9.27
N LEU A 117 11.90 -2.63 9.19
CA LEU A 117 11.50 -1.98 7.94
C LEU A 117 12.60 -1.06 7.39
N SER A 118 13.21 -0.21 8.23
CA SER A 118 14.32 0.67 7.86
C SER A 118 15.46 -0.14 7.25
N TYR A 119 15.87 -1.24 7.90
CA TYR A 119 16.93 -2.10 7.39
C TYR A 119 16.56 -2.73 6.03
N VAL A 120 15.35 -3.27 5.90
CA VAL A 120 14.90 -3.94 4.67
C VAL A 120 14.81 -2.97 3.50
N PHE A 121 14.36 -1.74 3.73
CA PHE A 121 14.28 -0.72 2.69
C PHE A 121 15.61 0.02 2.45
N GLY A 122 16.57 -0.10 3.36
CA GLY A 122 17.83 0.63 3.30
C GLY A 122 17.68 2.11 3.67
N GLU A 123 16.72 2.42 4.54
CA GLU A 123 16.47 3.76 5.07
C GLU A 123 17.20 3.93 6.41
N ASP A 124 17.72 5.13 6.68
CA ASP A 124 18.37 5.44 7.96
C ASP A 124 17.38 5.37 9.13
N ALA A 125 16.16 5.84 8.90
CA ALA A 125 15.06 5.81 9.86
C ALA A 125 13.71 5.97 9.15
N LEU A 126 12.65 5.57 9.85
CA LEU A 126 11.26 5.74 9.41
C LEU A 126 10.49 6.63 10.39
N TYR A 127 9.87 7.66 9.84
CA TYR A 127 9.13 8.69 10.56
C TYR A 127 7.64 8.62 10.22
N PRO A 128 6.75 8.93 11.17
CA PRO A 128 5.34 9.09 10.85
C PRO A 128 5.11 10.30 9.94
N TYR A 129 3.92 10.35 9.34
CA TYR A 129 3.45 11.58 8.71
C TYR A 129 3.20 12.65 9.77
N ALA A 130 3.51 13.90 9.43
CA ALA A 130 3.30 15.05 10.29
C ALA A 130 1.83 15.51 10.32
N ASP A 131 1.03 15.11 9.33
CA ASP A 131 -0.42 15.29 9.37
C ASP A 131 -1.12 14.14 10.13
N PRO A 132 -2.28 14.41 10.77
CA PRO A 132 -2.96 13.43 11.62
C PRO A 132 -3.75 12.37 10.84
N LEU A 133 -3.64 12.31 9.51
CA LEU A 133 -4.50 11.46 8.67
C LEU A 133 -3.75 10.29 8.03
N SER A 134 -2.48 10.50 7.65
CA SER A 134 -1.83 9.65 6.66
C SER A 134 -1.12 8.42 7.21
N SER A 135 -0.76 8.40 8.49
CA SER A 135 0.12 7.39 9.09
C SER A 135 -0.41 5.94 9.02
N ILE A 136 -1.66 5.71 9.41
CA ILE A 136 -2.33 4.40 9.35
C ILE A 136 -3.63 4.57 8.56
N ASN A 137 -3.77 3.89 7.43
CA ASN A 137 -4.96 3.98 6.58
C ASN A 137 -5.56 2.59 6.38
N LEU A 138 -6.86 2.44 6.62
CA LEU A 138 -7.57 1.19 6.37
C LEU A 138 -8.46 1.36 5.14
N HIS A 139 -8.07 0.71 4.05
CA HIS A 139 -8.74 0.77 2.76
C HIS A 139 -9.83 -0.30 2.66
N TYR A 140 -10.94 0.08 2.03
CA TYR A 140 -12.08 -0.78 1.71
C TYR A 140 -12.29 -0.80 0.20
N ALA A 141 -12.44 -1.99 -0.38
CA ALA A 141 -12.92 -2.15 -1.76
C ALA A 141 -14.14 -3.06 -1.77
N LYS A 142 -15.31 -2.47 -1.98
CA LYS A 142 -16.59 -3.16 -2.21
C LYS A 142 -16.60 -3.81 -3.60
N THR A 143 -17.61 -4.62 -3.88
CA THR A 143 -17.80 -5.21 -5.22
C THR A 143 -17.70 -4.16 -6.32
N GLY A 144 -16.93 -4.46 -7.36
CA GLY A 144 -16.63 -3.59 -8.50
C GLY A 144 -15.56 -2.54 -8.25
N GLN A 145 -15.12 -2.31 -7.01
CA GLN A 145 -14.07 -1.33 -6.70
C GLN A 145 -12.68 -1.89 -6.97
N GLU A 146 -11.77 -1.02 -7.41
CA GLU A 146 -10.43 -1.39 -7.87
C GLU A 146 -9.39 -0.29 -7.58
N LEU A 147 -8.12 -0.63 -7.69
CA LEU A 147 -7.04 0.36 -7.75
C LEU A 147 -6.35 0.19 -9.10
N GLY A 148 -6.56 1.12 -10.01
CA GLY A 148 -6.03 1.07 -11.37
C GLY A 148 -4.50 1.04 -11.43
N TRP A 149 -3.98 0.79 -12.63
CA TRP A 149 -2.53 0.77 -12.86
C TRP A 149 -1.88 2.09 -12.46
N HIS A 150 -0.85 2.03 -11.63
CA HIS A 150 -0.06 3.20 -11.26
C HIS A 150 1.36 2.81 -10.86
N PHE A 151 2.23 3.82 -10.81
CA PHE A 151 3.48 3.81 -10.07
C PHE A 151 3.28 4.55 -8.75
N ASP A 152 4.01 4.13 -7.72
CA ASP A 152 4.04 4.87 -6.46
C ASP A 152 4.89 6.15 -6.60
N ASN A 153 4.45 7.21 -5.93
CA ASN A 153 5.28 8.38 -5.65
C ASN A 153 6.24 8.12 -4.48
N SER A 154 5.87 7.22 -3.55
CA SER A 154 6.73 6.80 -2.45
C SER A 154 7.78 5.77 -2.89
N SER A 155 8.89 5.71 -2.17
CA SER A 155 9.98 4.75 -2.42
C SER A 155 9.57 3.30 -2.12
N PHE A 156 8.59 3.11 -1.24
CA PHE A 156 8.07 1.81 -0.83
C PHE A 156 6.63 1.89 -0.32
N ALA A 157 5.98 0.74 -0.22
CA ALA A 157 4.67 0.53 0.36
C ALA A 157 4.70 -0.64 1.37
N ILE A 158 4.01 -0.46 2.49
CA ILE A 158 3.90 -1.44 3.58
C ILE A 158 2.41 -1.68 3.82
N THR A 159 1.96 -2.91 3.58
CA THR A 159 0.53 -3.24 3.65
C THR A 159 0.26 -4.49 4.47
N LEU A 160 -0.88 -4.50 5.17
CA LEU A 160 -1.39 -5.69 5.86
C LEU A 160 -2.73 -6.08 5.27
N MET A 161 -2.83 -7.30 4.75
CA MET A 161 -4.11 -7.85 4.33
C MET A 161 -4.93 -8.23 5.57
N ILE A 162 -6.09 -7.60 5.74
CA ILE A 162 -7.01 -7.92 6.85
C ILE A 162 -8.12 -8.84 6.37
N GLN A 163 -8.67 -8.54 5.20
CA GLN A 163 -9.75 -9.33 4.60
C GLN A 163 -9.59 -9.36 3.08
N PRO A 164 -9.13 -10.49 2.49
CA PRO A 164 -9.15 -10.66 1.05
C PRO A 164 -10.57 -10.88 0.55
N THR A 165 -10.77 -10.72 -0.75
CA THR A 165 -12.02 -11.01 -1.46
C THR A 165 -12.11 -12.49 -1.81
N GLU A 166 -13.31 -13.01 -2.07
CA GLU A 166 -13.47 -14.38 -2.60
C GLU A 166 -13.01 -14.50 -4.05
N LYS A 167 -13.15 -13.41 -4.82
CA LYS A 167 -12.84 -13.33 -6.25
C LYS A 167 -12.40 -11.90 -6.59
N GLY A 168 -11.53 -11.75 -7.59
CA GLY A 168 -10.95 -10.45 -7.92
C GLY A 168 -10.06 -9.91 -6.80
N GLY A 169 -9.80 -8.60 -6.77
CA GLY A 169 -9.02 -7.96 -5.69
C GLY A 169 -7.55 -8.37 -5.62
N GLN A 170 -7.01 -8.95 -6.70
CA GLN A 170 -5.64 -9.43 -6.78
C GLN A 170 -4.66 -8.27 -6.96
N PHE A 171 -3.55 -8.31 -6.23
CA PHE A 171 -2.44 -7.39 -6.43
C PHE A 171 -1.59 -7.86 -7.62
N GLU A 172 -1.55 -7.06 -8.68
CA GLU A 172 -0.84 -7.33 -9.92
C GLU A 172 0.27 -6.32 -10.14
N TYR A 173 1.44 -6.77 -10.60
CA TYR A 173 2.57 -5.88 -10.82
C TYR A 173 3.52 -6.36 -11.92
N ILE A 174 4.23 -5.41 -12.52
CA ILE A 174 5.35 -5.63 -13.41
C ILE A 174 6.51 -4.78 -12.89
N LYS A 175 7.62 -5.45 -12.58
CA LYS A 175 8.79 -4.79 -12.00
C LYS A 175 9.60 -4.04 -13.07
N GLU A 176 10.34 -3.03 -12.63
CA GLU A 176 11.38 -2.36 -13.43
C GLU A 176 10.87 -1.91 -14.81
N VAL A 177 9.63 -1.41 -14.86
CA VAL A 177 9.05 -0.87 -16.10
C VAL A 177 9.67 0.46 -16.45
N ARG A 178 10.13 1.23 -15.46
CA ARG A 178 10.71 2.55 -15.65
C ARG A 178 11.92 2.78 -14.74
N ASP A 179 12.72 3.78 -15.06
CA ASP A 179 13.75 4.32 -14.16
C ASP A 179 13.40 5.78 -13.81
N ALA A 180 12.70 5.94 -12.69
CA ALA A 180 12.28 7.26 -12.23
C ALA A 180 13.46 8.17 -11.84
N ASP A 181 14.60 7.61 -11.43
CA ASP A 181 15.78 8.39 -11.02
C ASP A 181 16.57 8.88 -12.25
N ALA A 182 16.57 8.12 -13.35
CA ALA A 182 17.09 8.54 -14.64
C ALA A 182 16.11 9.40 -15.47
N GLY A 183 14.87 9.58 -15.00
CA GLY A 183 13.81 10.30 -15.72
C GLY A 183 13.21 9.52 -16.91
N GLU A 184 13.47 8.21 -16.99
CA GLU A 184 12.94 7.34 -18.04
C GLU A 184 11.54 6.88 -17.65
N MET A 185 10.51 7.31 -18.41
CA MET A 185 9.11 6.99 -18.12
C MET A 185 8.60 5.71 -18.82
N ASN A 186 9.33 5.24 -19.83
CA ASN A 186 9.05 4.05 -20.64
C ASN A 186 7.60 3.94 -21.16
N PHE A 187 7.20 4.86 -22.03
CA PHE A 187 5.85 4.95 -22.57
C PHE A 187 5.41 3.71 -23.36
N ASP A 188 6.32 3.08 -24.11
CA ASP A 188 6.00 1.88 -24.90
C ASP A 188 5.65 0.69 -24.00
N ALA A 189 6.46 0.44 -22.97
CA ALA A 189 6.15 -0.62 -22.01
C ALA A 189 4.84 -0.34 -21.26
N VAL A 190 4.60 0.92 -20.89
CA VAL A 190 3.33 1.32 -20.25
C VAL A 190 2.15 1.07 -21.18
N ASN A 191 2.23 1.40 -22.47
CA ASN A 191 1.19 1.08 -23.44
C ASN A 191 0.94 -0.43 -23.51
N ASP A 192 1.98 -1.26 -23.55
CA ASP A 192 1.82 -2.72 -23.62
C ASP A 192 1.14 -3.29 -22.36
N VAL A 193 1.44 -2.75 -21.17
CA VAL A 193 0.73 -3.12 -19.93
C VAL A 193 -0.73 -2.72 -20.00
N LEU A 194 -0.96 -1.46 -20.39
CA LEU A 194 -2.27 -0.87 -20.43
C LEU A 194 -3.16 -1.52 -21.53
N ASP A 195 -2.58 -2.01 -22.62
CA ASP A 195 -3.25 -2.77 -23.68
C ASP A 195 -3.43 -4.27 -23.34
N GLY A 196 -2.93 -4.72 -22.18
CA GLY A 196 -3.03 -6.12 -21.75
C GLY A 196 -2.14 -7.08 -22.53
N LYS A 197 -1.09 -6.58 -23.22
CA LYS A 197 -0.13 -7.40 -23.96
C LYS A 197 0.91 -8.07 -23.05
N VAL A 198 1.05 -7.59 -21.81
CA VAL A 198 1.96 -8.13 -20.80
C VAL A 198 1.18 -8.90 -19.74
N THR A 199 1.61 -10.12 -19.44
CA THR A 199 1.06 -10.88 -18.30
C THR A 199 1.71 -10.40 -17.00
N PRO A 200 0.95 -9.82 -16.06
CA PRO A 200 1.51 -9.33 -14.82
C PRO A 200 1.82 -10.48 -13.85
N LYS A 201 2.70 -10.20 -12.88
CA LYS A 201 2.88 -11.08 -11.73
C LYS A 201 1.78 -10.79 -10.72
N GLN A 202 1.30 -11.85 -10.07
CA GLN A 202 0.36 -11.73 -8.96
C GLN A 202 1.08 -11.98 -7.63
N LEU A 203 0.79 -11.14 -6.65
CA LEU A 203 1.25 -11.33 -5.29
C LEU A 203 0.09 -11.89 -4.44
N SER A 204 0.25 -13.11 -3.93
CA SER A 204 -0.74 -13.68 -3.01
C SER A 204 -0.72 -12.92 -1.69
N MET A 205 -1.90 -12.49 -1.23
CA MET A 205 -2.08 -11.74 0.01
C MET A 205 -3.21 -12.41 0.80
N ASP A 206 -2.87 -13.46 1.53
CA ASP A 206 -3.80 -14.11 2.45
C ASP A 206 -4.07 -13.19 3.67
N ALA A 207 -5.17 -13.43 4.38
CA ALA A 207 -5.48 -12.69 5.59
C ALA A 207 -4.33 -12.79 6.62
N GLY A 208 -3.95 -11.66 7.20
CA GLY A 208 -2.82 -11.55 8.12
C GLY A 208 -1.46 -11.40 7.46
N ALA A 209 -1.36 -11.39 6.13
CA ALA A 209 -0.09 -11.21 5.43
C ALA A 209 0.42 -9.77 5.50
N LEU A 210 1.72 -9.60 5.79
CA LEU A 210 2.46 -8.35 5.58
C LEU A 210 3.12 -8.37 4.21
N VAL A 211 2.95 -7.30 3.45
CA VAL A 211 3.62 -7.09 2.16
C VAL A 211 4.44 -5.83 2.18
N LEU A 212 5.71 -5.98 1.79
CA LEU A 212 6.65 -4.91 1.52
C LEU A 212 6.86 -4.83 0.01
N PHE A 213 6.67 -3.65 -0.59
CA PHE A 213 6.69 -3.48 -2.05
C PHE A 213 7.42 -2.20 -2.46
N ARG A 214 8.10 -2.22 -3.61
CA ARG A 214 8.71 -1.04 -4.23
C ARG A 214 7.99 -0.67 -5.52
N GLY A 215 6.99 0.21 -5.43
CA GLY A 215 6.15 0.60 -6.57
C GLY A 215 6.67 1.76 -7.41
N ARG A 216 7.76 2.43 -7.01
CA ARG A 216 8.27 3.61 -7.73
C ARG A 216 8.65 3.31 -9.19
N ASN A 217 9.26 2.14 -9.42
CA ASN A 217 9.68 1.65 -10.73
C ASN A 217 8.88 0.42 -11.20
N ALA A 218 7.87 0.00 -10.44
CA ALA A 218 7.03 -1.14 -10.75
C ALA A 218 5.58 -0.69 -10.94
N ILE A 219 5.06 -0.82 -12.15
CA ILE A 219 3.65 -0.54 -12.40
C ILE A 219 2.81 -1.63 -11.76
N HIS A 220 1.78 -1.25 -11.02
CA HIS A 220 0.97 -2.19 -10.26
C HIS A 220 -0.48 -1.73 -10.13
N ARG A 221 -1.37 -2.69 -9.84
CA ARG A 221 -2.80 -2.47 -9.65
C ARG A 221 -3.38 -3.44 -8.62
N VAL A 222 -4.60 -3.18 -8.20
CA VAL A 222 -5.48 -4.15 -7.57
C VAL A 222 -6.68 -4.35 -8.48
N THR A 223 -6.88 -5.57 -8.99
CA THR A 223 -8.02 -5.88 -9.87
C THR A 223 -9.36 -5.61 -9.17
N PRO A 224 -10.46 -5.41 -9.93
CA PRO A 224 -11.76 -5.22 -9.34
C PRO A 224 -12.12 -6.32 -8.35
N ASN A 225 -12.74 -5.94 -7.23
CA ASN A 225 -13.36 -6.92 -6.35
C ASN A 225 -14.57 -7.54 -7.06
N GLU A 226 -14.50 -8.83 -7.38
CA GLU A 226 -15.59 -9.56 -8.05
C GLU A 226 -16.43 -10.39 -7.07
N GLY A 227 -16.10 -10.36 -5.77
CA GLY A 227 -16.83 -11.03 -4.70
C GLY A 227 -17.81 -10.09 -3.99
N GLU A 228 -18.59 -10.66 -3.08
CA GLU A 228 -19.53 -9.91 -2.23
C GLU A 228 -18.84 -9.34 -0.98
N ARG A 229 -17.76 -9.97 -0.52
CA ARG A 229 -17.03 -9.49 0.65
C ARG A 229 -16.22 -8.25 0.32
N THR A 230 -16.33 -7.25 1.19
CA THR A 230 -15.48 -6.06 1.09
C THR A 230 -14.03 -6.43 1.39
N ARG A 231 -13.12 -6.11 0.46
CA ARG A 231 -11.67 -6.20 0.69
C ARG A 231 -11.26 -5.19 1.74
N MET A 232 -10.48 -5.60 2.72
CA MET A 232 -9.94 -4.72 3.77
C MET A 232 -8.42 -4.83 3.85
N LEU A 233 -7.72 -3.72 3.66
CA LEU A 233 -6.26 -3.65 3.61
C LEU A 233 -5.75 -2.44 4.37
N VAL A 234 -4.82 -2.64 5.30
CA VAL A 234 -4.12 -1.55 5.96
C VAL A 234 -2.94 -1.11 5.11
N VAL A 235 -2.72 0.19 4.99
CA VAL A 235 -1.46 0.80 4.57
C VAL A 235 -0.83 1.45 5.80
N LEU A 236 0.43 1.09 6.09
CA LEU A 236 1.25 1.73 7.11
C LEU A 236 2.22 2.68 6.42
N ALA A 237 1.92 3.97 6.46
CA ALA A 237 2.70 4.98 5.74
C ALA A 237 3.79 5.57 6.64
N TYR A 238 5.03 5.50 6.18
CA TYR A 238 6.18 6.13 6.81
C TYR A 238 6.94 6.99 5.80
N ASN A 239 7.71 7.94 6.31
CA ASN A 239 8.61 8.79 5.57
C ASN A 239 10.06 8.50 5.94
N SER A 240 10.98 8.66 4.99
CA SER A 240 12.42 8.60 5.24
C SER A 240 12.97 9.85 5.93
N GLN A 241 12.18 10.93 5.98
CA GLN A 241 12.53 12.19 6.64
C GLN A 241 11.43 12.61 7.61
N PRO A 242 11.79 13.29 8.72
CA PRO A 242 10.82 13.80 9.67
C PRO A 242 10.03 14.98 9.08
N ASN A 243 8.88 15.28 9.70
CA ASN A 243 8.05 16.45 9.40
C ASN A 243 7.44 16.51 7.99
N ILE A 244 7.39 15.38 7.27
CA ILE A 244 6.69 15.29 5.98
C ILE A 244 5.19 15.09 6.22
N ALA A 245 4.38 15.95 5.62
CA ALA A 245 2.93 15.85 5.55
C ALA A 245 2.47 15.70 4.10
N LEU A 246 1.31 15.08 3.87
CA LEU A 246 0.64 15.19 2.58
C LEU A 246 0.14 16.61 2.34
N SER A 247 0.17 17.06 1.08
CA SER A 247 -0.42 18.33 0.70
C SER A 247 -1.92 18.36 1.05
N GLU A 248 -2.46 19.55 1.28
CA GLU A 248 -3.91 19.70 1.51
C GLU A 248 -4.74 19.14 0.34
N SER A 249 -4.29 19.37 -0.89
CA SER A 249 -4.93 18.81 -2.08
C SER A 249 -4.93 17.28 -2.08
N ALA A 250 -3.82 16.63 -1.70
CA ALA A 250 -3.74 15.18 -1.60
C ALA A 250 -4.64 14.66 -0.47
N ARG A 251 -4.66 15.31 0.69
CA ARG A 251 -5.55 14.93 1.81
C ARG A 251 -7.02 15.07 1.46
N MET A 252 -7.43 16.14 0.78
CA MET A 252 -8.81 16.27 0.28
C MET A 252 -9.14 15.19 -0.76
N THR A 253 -8.19 14.87 -1.64
CA THR A 253 -8.36 13.87 -2.69
C THR A 253 -8.51 12.46 -2.11
N PHE A 254 -7.66 12.07 -1.16
CA PHE A 254 -7.63 10.71 -0.62
C PHE A 254 -8.55 10.51 0.58
N TYR A 255 -8.76 11.55 1.39
CA TYR A 255 -9.45 11.46 2.68
C TYR A 255 -10.71 12.30 2.78
N GLY A 256 -10.95 13.21 1.83
CA GLY A 256 -12.15 14.04 1.80
C GLY A 256 -12.23 15.10 2.90
N LYS A 257 -11.17 15.26 3.70
CA LYS A 257 -11.14 16.17 4.84
C LYS A 257 -9.73 16.70 5.12
N LEU A 258 -9.69 17.83 5.80
CA LEU A 258 -8.53 18.34 6.51
C LEU A 258 -8.84 18.31 8.01
N VAL A 259 -7.81 18.13 8.82
CA VAL A 259 -7.90 18.20 10.29
C VAL A 259 -6.76 19.12 10.73
N GLU A 260 -7.11 20.11 11.55
CA GLU A 260 -6.18 21.07 12.16
C GLU A 260 -5.44 20.45 13.35
#